data_AF-A0A150S2G6-F1
#
_entry.id   AF-A0A150S2G6-F1
#
_cell.length_a   1.000
_cell.length_b   1.000
_cell.length_c   1.000
_cell.angle_alpha   90.00
_cell.angle_beta   90.00
_cell.angle_gamma   90.00
#
_symmetry.space_group_name_H-M   'P 1'
#
loop_
_entity.id
_entity.type
_entity.pdbx_description
1 polymer ?
#
loop_
_entity_poly.entity_id
_entity_poly.type
_entity_poly.pdbx_seq_one_letter_code
_entity_poly.pdbx_strand_id
1 'polypeptide(L)'
;MEIHMKLVRFAFLASVMASAVACAASTDSSGSLEESVGVDDVDSGREVAEASFALGVATRVVGDTACPTGYSLATPAEALANQAAVCSKLGTWDIARLSGGGSMDGPGYGCGIRSTDTRSLGHSVCKQAVQFTRGIGDGVCPSGYTVANSMVARANQSSICSTLGTWDIARLAGGGSMDGPGYGCGIRDADSRSLGNTVCVQLDFVRPVGDKPCPAGSALISPQEARARQAELCGKLGTWDIARLDGGGSMDGPGYGCAIRDSDTRALGNALCGAL
;
A
#
# COMPACT_ATOMS: atom_id res chain seq x y z
N MET A 1 65.16 -12.76 -18.81
CA MET A 1 64.55 -12.76 -17.46
C MET A 1 63.08 -13.09 -17.65
N GLU A 2 62.76 -14.38 -17.74
CA GLU A 2 61.41 -14.88 -18.01
C GLU A 2 60.79 -15.38 -16.72
N ILE A 3 59.54 -15.00 -16.44
CA ILE A 3 58.76 -15.53 -15.31
C ILE A 3 57.31 -15.73 -15.76
N HIS A 4 56.94 -17.02 -15.86
CA HIS A 4 55.62 -17.67 -15.76
C HIS A 4 54.32 -16.94 -16.16
N MET A 5 53.41 -17.49 -16.99
CA MET A 5 52.81 -18.85 -17.04
C MET A 5 51.77 -19.13 -15.94
N LYS A 6 50.49 -19.27 -16.31
CA LYS A 6 49.65 -20.45 -15.95
C LYS A 6 48.32 -20.53 -16.71
N LEU A 7 47.96 -21.77 -17.06
CA LEU A 7 46.66 -22.26 -17.55
C LEU A 7 46.09 -23.22 -16.46
N VAL A 8 45.10 -24.08 -16.80
CA VAL A 8 44.40 -25.10 -15.97
C VAL A 8 43.19 -24.49 -15.22
N ARG A 9 41.90 -24.89 -15.38
CA ARG A 9 41.15 -26.18 -15.58
C ARG A 9 40.51 -26.72 -14.28
N PHE A 10 39.54 -27.63 -14.45
CA PHE A 10 38.64 -28.25 -13.45
C PHE A 10 37.51 -27.31 -12.99
N ALA A 11 36.20 -27.59 -13.10
CA ALA A 11 35.37 -28.79 -13.30
C ALA A 11 35.11 -29.65 -12.05
N PHE A 12 33.82 -29.89 -11.72
CA PHE A 12 33.35 -30.97 -10.85
C PHE A 12 31.91 -31.41 -11.20
N LEU A 13 31.47 -32.56 -10.67
CA LEU A 13 30.23 -33.29 -11.01
C LEU A 13 29.31 -33.54 -9.78
N ALA A 14 28.17 -34.21 -10.04
CA ALA A 14 27.14 -34.74 -9.12
C ALA A 14 26.07 -33.72 -8.62
N SER A 15 24.75 -33.97 -8.60
CA SER A 15 23.86 -35.17 -8.69
C SER A 15 23.53 -35.90 -7.36
N VAL A 16 22.43 -36.67 -7.38
CA VAL A 16 21.99 -37.77 -6.46
C VAL A 16 20.87 -37.46 -5.42
N MET A 17 19.76 -38.23 -5.53
CA MET A 17 18.60 -38.45 -4.61
C MET A 17 17.72 -37.24 -4.21
N ALA A 18 16.38 -37.26 -4.11
CA ALA A 18 15.32 -38.29 -4.08
C ALA A 18 15.02 -38.95 -2.71
N SER A 19 13.80 -38.70 -2.18
CA SER A 19 13.07 -39.58 -1.25
C SER A 19 11.60 -39.16 -1.19
N ALA A 20 10.69 -40.13 -1.04
CA ALA A 20 9.27 -39.91 -0.79
C ALA A 20 8.86 -40.71 0.46
N VAL A 21 7.88 -40.21 1.21
CA VAL A 21 7.31 -40.88 2.39
C VAL A 21 5.79 -40.72 2.33
N ALA A 22 5.05 -41.77 2.69
CA ALA A 22 3.59 -41.78 2.71
C ALA A 22 3.03 -42.59 3.89
N CYS A 23 2.11 -41.98 4.64
CA CYS A 23 1.09 -42.60 5.49
C CYS A 23 -0.18 -41.73 5.31
N ALA A 24 -1.43 -42.18 5.09
CA ALA A 24 -2.18 -43.41 5.40
C ALA A 24 -3.02 -43.35 6.70
N ALA A 25 -4.36 -43.42 6.53
CA ALA A 25 -5.40 -43.81 7.53
C ALA A 25 -5.62 -42.87 8.75
N SER A 26 -6.79 -42.83 9.44
CA SER A 26 -8.20 -43.22 9.14
C SER A 26 -9.14 -42.78 10.30
N THR A 27 -10.45 -43.07 10.23
CA THR A 27 -11.47 -43.14 11.33
C THR A 27 -11.88 -41.84 12.06
N ASP A 28 -13.04 -41.72 12.73
CA ASP A 28 -14.44 -42.20 12.54
C ASP A 28 -15.37 -41.52 13.61
N SER A 29 -16.68 -41.38 13.34
CA SER A 29 -17.78 -41.28 14.34
C SER A 29 -17.84 -40.10 15.34
N SER A 30 -18.88 -39.89 16.19
CA SER A 30 -20.37 -40.06 16.13
C SER A 30 -21.02 -39.49 17.43
N GLY A 31 -22.29 -39.03 17.41
CA GLY A 31 -23.09 -38.62 18.60
C GLY A 31 -23.20 -37.09 18.83
N SER A 32 -24.36 -36.46 19.10
CA SER A 32 -25.38 -36.57 20.20
C SER A 32 -25.01 -35.69 21.42
N LEU A 33 -25.62 -34.52 21.68
CA LEU A 33 -27.02 -34.15 22.09
C LEU A 33 -27.14 -33.89 23.62
N GLU A 34 -28.04 -32.97 24.02
CA GLU A 34 -28.48 -32.67 25.43
C GLU A 34 -27.38 -32.11 26.39
N GLU A 35 -27.62 -31.58 27.61
CA GLU A 35 -28.64 -30.68 28.22
C GLU A 35 -28.12 -30.25 29.64
N SER A 36 -28.34 -29.08 30.28
CA SER A 36 -28.47 -27.65 29.87
C SER A 36 -28.30 -26.72 31.12
N VAL A 37 -29.04 -25.59 31.21
CA VAL A 37 -29.17 -24.59 32.32
C VAL A 37 -27.96 -23.68 32.63
N GLY A 38 -28.24 -22.37 32.67
CA GLY A 38 -27.31 -21.25 32.88
C GLY A 38 -26.96 -20.89 34.33
N VAL A 39 -26.37 -19.69 34.50
CA VAL A 39 -26.29 -18.84 35.70
C VAL A 39 -25.99 -17.40 35.22
N ASP A 40 -26.43 -16.39 35.97
CA ASP A 40 -26.35 -14.95 35.65
C ASP A 40 -25.00 -14.27 36.01
N ASP A 41 -24.94 -12.96 35.75
CA ASP A 41 -23.95 -11.95 36.16
C ASP A 41 -22.50 -12.05 35.62
N VAL A 42 -22.09 -11.01 34.87
CA VAL A 42 -21.28 -9.89 35.41
C VAL A 42 -21.19 -8.72 34.39
N ASP A 43 -21.27 -7.50 34.91
CA ASP A 43 -21.18 -6.21 34.20
C ASP A 43 -19.74 -5.84 33.73
N SER A 44 -19.58 -4.67 33.09
CA SER A 44 -18.32 -4.03 32.67
C SER A 44 -17.70 -4.51 31.35
N GLY A 45 -18.55 -4.89 30.39
CA GLY A 45 -18.22 -4.98 28.97
C GLY A 45 -17.95 -3.61 28.33
N ARG A 46 -16.78 -3.02 28.60
CA ARG A 46 -16.25 -1.75 28.06
C ARG A 46 -16.69 -1.48 26.61
N GLU A 47 -17.25 -0.30 26.38
CA GLU A 47 -17.60 0.19 25.04
C GLU A 47 -16.41 0.12 24.08
N VAL A 48 -16.40 -0.91 23.22
CA VAL A 48 -15.66 -0.88 21.96
C VAL A 48 -16.42 0.02 21.01
N ALA A 49 -16.21 1.33 21.16
CA ALA A 49 -16.76 2.33 20.26
C ALA A 49 -16.42 1.92 18.81
N GLU A 50 -17.43 1.60 18.02
CA GLU A 50 -17.26 1.22 16.62
C GLU A 50 -16.78 2.43 15.81
N ALA A 51 -15.46 2.63 15.81
CA ALA A 51 -14.74 3.46 14.87
C ALA A 51 -14.78 2.79 13.48
N SER A 52 -16.01 2.65 12.95
CA SER A 52 -16.33 2.06 11.66
C SER A 52 -15.92 3.02 10.54
N PHE A 53 -14.61 3.26 10.45
CA PHE A 53 -13.99 3.84 9.28
C PHE A 53 -14.22 2.87 8.12
N ALA A 54 -15.08 3.27 7.19
CA ALA A 54 -15.40 2.50 5.99
C ALA A 54 -14.17 2.39 5.07
N LEU A 55 -13.27 1.45 5.40
CA LEU A 55 -12.11 1.11 4.60
C LEU A 55 -12.53 0.58 3.23
N GLY A 56 -11.87 1.07 2.18
CA GLY A 56 -12.15 0.69 0.80
C GLY A 56 -12.07 -0.82 0.61
N VAL A 57 -13.20 -1.41 0.19
CA VAL A 57 -13.53 -2.85 0.30
C VAL A 57 -12.33 -3.76 0.07
N ALA A 58 -11.89 -4.42 1.13
CA ALA A 58 -10.86 -5.45 1.06
C ALA A 58 -11.37 -6.62 0.19
N THR A 59 -10.79 -6.76 -1.00
CA THR A 59 -11.13 -7.80 -1.96
C THR A 59 -10.10 -8.93 -1.96
N ARG A 60 -10.58 -10.16 -2.14
CA ARG A 60 -9.77 -11.37 -2.30
C ARG A 60 -9.31 -11.48 -3.74
N VAL A 61 -8.00 -11.46 -3.95
CA VAL A 61 -7.36 -11.71 -5.25
C VAL A 61 -6.75 -13.12 -5.25
N VAL A 62 -6.76 -13.79 -6.41
CA VAL A 62 -6.20 -15.15 -6.58
C VAL A 62 -4.71 -15.06 -6.89
N GLY A 63 -3.92 -15.90 -6.22
CA GLY A 63 -2.46 -15.90 -6.24
C GLY A 63 -1.85 -15.00 -5.15
N ASP A 64 -0.72 -15.46 -4.59
CA ASP A 64 0.19 -14.66 -3.73
C ASP A 64 0.89 -13.60 -4.58
N THR A 65 0.17 -12.53 -4.87
CA THR A 65 0.49 -11.57 -5.94
C THR A 65 0.23 -10.12 -5.53
N ALA A 66 0.82 -9.18 -6.27
CA ALA A 66 0.48 -7.77 -6.14
C ALA A 66 -0.99 -7.52 -6.53
N CYS A 67 -1.58 -6.49 -5.94
CA CYS A 67 -2.97 -6.13 -6.18
C CYS A 67 -3.21 -5.54 -7.57
N PRO A 68 -4.44 -5.64 -8.12
CA PRO A 68 -4.86 -4.91 -9.30
C PRO A 68 -4.70 -3.40 -9.15
N THR A 69 -4.54 -2.69 -10.28
CA THR A 69 -4.47 -1.23 -10.34
C THR A 69 -5.64 -0.56 -9.57
N GLY A 70 -5.32 0.46 -8.77
CA GLY A 70 -6.26 1.12 -7.85
C GLY A 70 -6.36 0.48 -6.46
N TYR A 71 -5.72 -0.69 -6.24
CA TYR A 71 -5.71 -1.41 -4.98
C TYR A 71 -4.27 -1.66 -4.47
N SER A 72 -4.14 -1.80 -3.16
CA SER A 72 -2.88 -2.11 -2.45
C SER A 72 -3.09 -3.24 -1.44
N LEU A 73 -2.02 -3.96 -1.07
CA LEU A 73 -2.12 -5.06 -0.10
C LEU A 73 -2.49 -4.51 1.28
N ALA A 74 -3.56 -5.03 1.89
CA ALA A 74 -3.95 -4.68 3.26
C ALA A 74 -2.85 -5.10 4.25
N THR A 75 -2.58 -4.28 5.26
CA THR A 75 -1.59 -4.57 6.31
C THR A 75 -2.13 -5.55 7.36
N PRO A 76 -1.26 -6.23 8.13
CA PRO A 76 -1.69 -7.02 9.30
C PRO A 76 -2.49 -6.22 10.33
N ALA A 77 -2.22 -4.93 10.50
CA ALA A 77 -2.97 -4.06 11.40
C ALA A 77 -4.37 -3.73 10.87
N GLU A 78 -4.51 -3.42 9.58
CA GLU A 78 -5.80 -3.17 8.94
C GLU A 78 -6.65 -4.44 8.86
N ALA A 79 -6.02 -5.58 8.56
CA ALA A 79 -6.68 -6.88 8.59
C ALA A 79 -7.17 -7.22 9.99
N LEU A 80 -6.38 -6.95 11.04
CA LEU A 80 -6.78 -7.20 12.43
C LEU A 80 -7.94 -6.28 12.87
N ALA A 81 -7.88 -4.99 12.51
CA ALA A 81 -8.96 -4.04 12.78
C ALA A 81 -10.27 -4.37 12.04
N ASN A 82 -10.23 -5.19 10.99
CA ASN A 82 -11.38 -5.55 10.15
C ASN A 82 -11.57 -7.08 10.04
N GLN A 83 -11.10 -7.86 11.03
CA GLN A 83 -10.85 -9.30 10.88
C GLN A 83 -12.09 -10.09 10.43
N ALA A 84 -13.26 -9.86 11.03
CA ALA A 84 -14.50 -10.52 10.61
C ALA A 84 -14.89 -10.16 9.16
N ALA A 85 -14.79 -8.88 8.80
CA ALA A 85 -15.14 -8.38 7.47
C ALA A 85 -14.21 -8.94 6.38
N VAL A 86 -12.89 -8.90 6.59
CA VAL A 86 -11.90 -9.44 5.65
C VAL A 86 -12.03 -10.97 5.54
N CYS A 87 -12.18 -11.67 6.66
CA CYS A 87 -12.34 -13.13 6.65
C CYS A 87 -13.57 -13.58 5.86
N SER A 88 -14.67 -12.82 5.92
CA SER A 88 -15.89 -13.08 5.12
C SER A 88 -15.70 -12.98 3.60
N LYS A 89 -14.58 -12.43 3.13
CA LYS A 89 -14.22 -12.33 1.69
C LYS A 89 -13.24 -13.42 1.25
N LEU A 90 -12.68 -14.18 2.20
CA LEU A 90 -11.80 -15.31 1.93
C LEU A 90 -12.63 -16.59 1.77
N GLY A 91 -12.20 -17.46 0.86
CA GLY A 91 -12.69 -18.83 0.78
C GLY A 91 -12.30 -19.62 2.03
N THR A 92 -13.05 -20.68 2.34
CA THR A 92 -12.94 -21.45 3.60
C THR A 92 -11.52 -21.88 3.95
N TRP A 93 -10.74 -22.27 2.93
CA TRP A 93 -9.37 -22.80 3.06
C TRP A 93 -8.33 -21.89 2.40
N ASP A 94 -8.68 -20.62 2.16
CA ASP A 94 -7.72 -19.67 1.64
C ASP A 94 -6.68 -19.34 2.70
N ILE A 95 -5.44 -19.09 2.26
CA ILE A 95 -4.49 -18.28 3.00
C ILE A 95 -4.06 -17.17 2.05
N ALA A 96 -4.21 -15.93 2.49
CA ALA A 96 -4.07 -14.73 1.68
C ALA A 96 -2.94 -13.84 2.19
N ARG A 97 -2.14 -13.33 1.25
CA ARG A 97 -1.04 -12.41 1.51
C ARG A 97 -1.55 -11.07 2.02
N LEU A 98 -0.89 -10.57 3.06
CA LEU A 98 -0.96 -9.19 3.53
C LEU A 98 0.35 -8.46 3.17
N SER A 99 0.34 -7.13 3.22
CA SER A 99 1.58 -6.35 3.07
C SER A 99 2.55 -6.61 4.22
N GLY A 100 3.83 -6.29 4.02
CA GLY A 100 4.91 -6.61 4.97
C GLY A 100 5.27 -8.11 5.05
N GLY A 101 4.66 -8.96 4.21
CA GLY A 101 4.88 -10.41 4.23
C GLY A 101 3.99 -11.15 5.24
N GLY A 102 3.00 -10.49 5.82
CA GLY A 102 2.01 -11.14 6.68
C GLY A 102 1.06 -12.07 5.92
N SER A 103 0.19 -12.75 6.66
CA SER A 103 -0.90 -13.57 6.12
C SER A 103 -2.21 -13.31 6.85
N MET A 104 -3.32 -13.60 6.18
CA MET A 104 -4.61 -13.84 6.79
C MET A 104 -5.19 -15.15 6.27
N ASP A 105 -5.58 -16.03 7.18
CA ASP A 105 -6.25 -17.29 6.84
C ASP A 105 -7.77 -17.09 6.66
N GLY A 106 -8.41 -17.97 5.91
CA GLY A 106 -9.87 -18.06 5.77
C GLY A 106 -10.58 -18.63 7.02
N PRO A 107 -11.93 -18.68 7.00
CA PRO A 107 -12.70 -19.05 8.18
C PRO A 107 -12.55 -20.51 8.63
N GLY A 108 -12.21 -21.44 7.74
CA GLY A 108 -11.90 -22.84 8.09
C GLY A 108 -10.61 -22.99 8.91
N TYR A 109 -9.76 -21.96 8.92
CA TYR A 109 -8.55 -21.86 9.74
C TYR A 109 -8.72 -20.84 10.88
N GLY A 110 -9.95 -20.42 11.20
CA GLY A 110 -10.23 -19.49 12.30
C GLY A 110 -9.81 -18.04 12.06
N CYS A 111 -9.73 -17.60 10.79
CA CYS A 111 -9.41 -16.21 10.41
C CYS A 111 -8.03 -15.72 10.91
N GLY A 112 -7.07 -16.61 11.13
CA GLY A 112 -5.79 -16.29 11.77
C GLY A 112 -4.95 -15.26 11.00
N ILE A 113 -4.48 -14.22 11.68
CA ILE A 113 -3.61 -13.18 11.10
C ILE A 113 -2.19 -13.35 11.63
N ARG A 114 -1.21 -13.27 10.73
CA ARG A 114 0.23 -13.30 11.06
C ARG A 114 0.90 -12.05 10.53
N SER A 115 1.78 -11.45 11.34
CA SER A 115 2.66 -10.36 10.92
C SER A 115 3.72 -10.79 9.91
N THR A 116 4.09 -12.08 9.92
CA THR A 116 5.06 -12.70 8.99
C THR A 116 4.61 -14.11 8.62
N ASP A 117 4.61 -14.43 7.33
CA ASP A 117 4.41 -15.77 6.79
C ASP A 117 5.30 -15.99 5.56
N THR A 118 6.27 -16.88 5.66
CA THR A 118 7.27 -17.14 4.61
C THR A 118 6.83 -18.19 3.58
N ARG A 119 5.64 -18.76 3.73
CA ARG A 119 5.06 -19.72 2.78
C ARG A 119 4.61 -18.99 1.51
N SER A 120 4.68 -19.65 0.36
CA SER A 120 3.94 -19.24 -0.84
C SER A 120 2.45 -19.46 -0.60
N LEU A 121 1.63 -18.43 -0.82
CA LEU A 121 0.20 -18.45 -0.50
C LEU A 121 -0.69 -18.67 -1.73
N GLY A 122 -1.99 -18.85 -1.51
CA GLY A 122 -2.96 -19.05 -2.60
C GLY A 122 -3.61 -17.77 -3.11
N HIS A 123 -3.55 -16.67 -2.33
CA HIS A 123 -4.38 -15.49 -2.49
C HIS A 123 -3.68 -14.22 -1.97
N SER A 124 -4.30 -13.06 -2.18
CA SER A 124 -3.91 -11.75 -1.63
C SER A 124 -5.14 -10.97 -1.13
N VAL A 125 -4.98 -10.19 -0.06
CA VAL A 125 -6.02 -9.24 0.42
C VAL A 125 -5.69 -7.83 -0.07
N CYS A 126 -6.58 -7.26 -0.88
CA CYS A 126 -6.35 -5.99 -1.57
C CYS A 126 -7.39 -4.94 -1.17
N LYS A 127 -6.96 -3.83 -0.57
CA LYS A 127 -7.80 -2.66 -0.23
C LYS A 127 -7.72 -1.59 -1.33
N GLN A 128 -8.83 -0.89 -1.59
CA GLN A 128 -8.81 0.31 -2.43
C GLN A 128 -8.19 1.47 -1.64
N ALA A 129 -7.31 2.28 -2.24
CA ALA A 129 -6.39 3.12 -1.46
C ALA A 129 -6.06 4.51 -2.05
N VAL A 130 -7.08 5.36 -2.24
CA VAL A 130 -6.96 6.85 -2.21
C VAL A 130 -8.36 7.49 -2.13
N GLN A 131 -8.49 8.64 -1.45
CA GLN A 131 -9.68 9.50 -1.54
C GLN A 131 -9.46 10.62 -2.56
N PHE A 132 -10.50 10.95 -3.33
CA PHE A 132 -10.46 11.99 -4.36
C PHE A 132 -11.49 13.09 -4.11
N THR A 133 -11.12 14.32 -4.44
CA THR A 133 -12.01 15.48 -4.44
C THR A 133 -11.62 16.46 -5.55
N ARG A 134 -12.53 17.38 -5.87
CA ARG A 134 -12.27 18.47 -6.81
C ARG A 134 -11.84 19.73 -6.05
N GLY A 135 -10.60 20.15 -6.27
CA GLY A 135 -10.15 21.50 -5.92
C GLY A 135 -10.70 22.54 -6.90
N ILE A 136 -11.02 23.73 -6.41
CA ILE A 136 -11.45 24.88 -7.23
C ILE A 136 -10.23 25.79 -7.46
N GLY A 137 -10.00 26.17 -8.71
CA GLY A 137 -8.78 26.88 -9.15
C GLY A 137 -7.69 25.94 -9.69
N ASP A 138 -6.71 26.52 -10.37
CA ASP A 138 -5.63 25.80 -11.07
C ASP A 138 -4.48 25.42 -10.11
N GLY A 139 -4.24 24.12 -9.91
CA GLY A 139 -3.25 23.58 -8.98
C GLY A 139 -3.60 23.71 -7.49
N VAL A 140 -4.83 24.11 -7.16
CA VAL A 140 -5.28 24.40 -5.79
C VAL A 140 -6.05 23.21 -5.22
N CYS A 141 -5.69 22.75 -4.01
CA CYS A 141 -6.39 21.69 -3.29
C CYS A 141 -6.84 22.09 -1.87
N PRO A 142 -7.91 21.48 -1.34
CA PRO A 142 -8.29 21.63 0.08
C PRO A 142 -7.19 21.13 1.03
N SER A 143 -7.21 21.61 2.27
CA SER A 143 -6.30 21.15 3.32
C SER A 143 -6.38 19.62 3.50
N GLY A 144 -5.23 18.94 3.57
CA GLY A 144 -5.13 17.48 3.63
C GLY A 144 -5.22 16.76 2.27
N TYR A 145 -5.39 17.48 1.17
CA TYR A 145 -5.38 16.97 -0.20
C TYR A 145 -4.33 17.68 -1.05
N THR A 146 -3.84 17.02 -2.09
CA THR A 146 -2.84 17.57 -3.02
C THR A 146 -3.10 17.16 -4.46
N VAL A 147 -2.44 17.81 -5.41
CA VAL A 147 -2.72 17.63 -6.85
C VAL A 147 -2.36 16.20 -7.29
N ALA A 148 -3.32 15.46 -7.84
CA ALA A 148 -3.08 14.13 -8.40
C ALA A 148 -2.23 14.21 -9.67
N ASN A 149 -1.29 13.28 -9.85
CA ASN A 149 -0.50 13.17 -11.07
C ASN A 149 -1.25 12.34 -12.17
N SER A 150 -0.74 12.35 -13.41
CA SER A 150 -1.36 11.62 -14.53
C SER A 150 -1.36 10.09 -14.40
N MET A 151 -0.48 9.50 -13.59
CA MET A 151 -0.45 8.06 -13.31
C MET A 151 -1.58 7.67 -12.35
N VAL A 152 -1.68 8.34 -11.19
CA VAL A 152 -2.83 8.25 -10.26
C VAL A 152 -4.15 8.48 -11.00
N ALA A 153 -4.19 9.49 -11.89
CA ALA A 153 -5.37 9.81 -12.68
C ALA A 153 -5.81 8.67 -13.62
N ARG A 154 -4.87 8.05 -14.32
CA ARG A 154 -5.15 6.89 -15.21
C ARG A 154 -5.53 5.65 -14.40
N ALA A 155 -4.87 5.40 -13.27
CA ALA A 155 -5.15 4.28 -12.39
C ALA A 155 -6.54 4.32 -11.73
N ASN A 156 -7.12 5.52 -11.57
CA ASN A 156 -8.39 5.75 -10.86
C ASN A 156 -9.41 6.54 -11.70
N GLN A 157 -9.30 6.50 -13.03
CA GLN A 157 -10.00 7.40 -13.96
C GLN A 157 -11.51 7.48 -13.71
N SER A 158 -12.20 6.34 -13.54
CA SER A 158 -13.65 6.31 -13.29
C SER A 158 -14.02 6.98 -11.96
N SER A 159 -13.26 6.71 -10.89
CA SER A 159 -13.49 7.30 -9.57
C SER A 159 -13.26 8.80 -9.57
N ILE A 160 -12.15 9.27 -10.16
CA ILE A 160 -11.85 10.70 -10.26
C ILE A 160 -12.88 11.43 -11.12
N CYS A 161 -13.24 10.88 -12.29
CA CYS A 161 -14.18 11.53 -13.20
C CYS A 161 -15.55 11.75 -12.54
N SER A 162 -15.97 10.84 -11.63
CA SER A 162 -17.20 11.01 -10.85
C SER A 162 -17.14 12.12 -9.77
N THR A 163 -15.95 12.59 -9.39
CA THR A 163 -15.78 13.75 -8.49
C THR A 163 -15.72 15.10 -9.23
N LEU A 164 -15.58 15.08 -10.56
CA LEU A 164 -15.57 16.26 -11.42
C LEU A 164 -16.99 16.59 -11.89
N GLY A 165 -17.30 17.89 -12.00
CA GLY A 165 -18.52 18.37 -12.65
C GLY A 165 -18.49 18.11 -14.16
N THR A 166 -19.66 18.06 -14.78
CA THR A 166 -19.87 17.60 -16.17
C THR A 166 -18.91 18.23 -17.19
N TRP A 167 -18.64 19.52 -17.06
CA TRP A 167 -17.79 20.31 -17.97
C TRP A 167 -16.54 20.87 -17.30
N ASP A 168 -16.15 20.30 -16.15
CA ASP A 168 -14.88 20.68 -15.52
C ASP A 168 -13.70 20.19 -16.39
N ILE A 169 -12.65 21.00 -16.44
CA ILE A 169 -11.31 20.54 -16.83
C ILE A 169 -10.41 20.86 -15.65
N ALA A 170 -9.71 19.84 -15.15
CA ALA A 170 -9.05 19.86 -13.86
C ALA A 170 -7.54 19.62 -14.01
N ARG A 171 -6.73 20.42 -13.31
CA ARG A 171 -5.28 20.30 -13.27
C ARG A 171 -4.82 18.96 -12.68
N LEU A 172 -3.77 18.40 -13.29
CA LEU A 172 -2.95 17.33 -12.75
C LEU A 172 -1.53 17.83 -12.47
N ALA A 173 -0.82 17.18 -11.54
CA ALA A 173 0.56 17.47 -11.21
C ALA A 173 1.47 17.20 -12.42
N GLY A 174 2.58 17.94 -12.52
CA GLY A 174 3.42 17.95 -13.72
C GLY A 174 2.87 18.79 -14.89
N GLY A 175 1.69 19.40 -14.73
CA GLY A 175 1.08 20.26 -15.76
C GLY A 175 0.09 19.54 -16.67
N GLY A 176 -0.30 18.29 -16.36
CA GLY A 176 -1.34 17.57 -17.08
C GLY A 176 -2.76 18.13 -16.84
N SER A 177 -3.75 17.48 -17.44
CA SER A 177 -5.18 17.77 -17.26
C SER A 177 -6.02 16.51 -17.25
N MET A 178 -7.11 16.50 -16.49
CA MET A 178 -8.21 15.55 -16.64
C MET A 178 -9.53 16.28 -16.89
N ASP A 179 -10.28 15.85 -17.89
CA ASP A 179 -11.62 16.38 -18.17
C ASP A 179 -12.70 15.67 -17.35
N GLY A 180 -13.84 16.35 -17.15
CA GLY A 180 -15.06 15.78 -16.57
C GLY A 180 -15.85 14.86 -17.52
N PRO A 181 -16.95 14.28 -17.05
CA PRO A 181 -17.65 13.21 -17.77
C PRO A 181 -18.36 13.66 -19.06
N GLY A 182 -18.76 14.94 -19.18
CA GLY A 182 -19.32 15.49 -20.42
C GLY A 182 -18.32 15.57 -21.58
N TYR A 183 -17.02 15.59 -21.26
CA TYR A 183 -15.91 15.50 -22.22
C TYR A 183 -15.31 14.07 -22.32
N GLY A 184 -15.95 13.07 -21.70
CA GLY A 184 -15.51 11.68 -21.77
C GLY A 184 -14.31 11.32 -20.88
N CYS A 185 -14.09 12.05 -19.78
CA CYS A 185 -13.05 11.74 -18.78
C CYS A 185 -11.60 11.75 -19.31
N GLY A 186 -11.32 12.51 -20.38
CA GLY A 186 -10.02 12.50 -21.07
C GLY A 186 -8.85 12.93 -20.18
N ILE A 187 -7.71 12.24 -20.27
CA ILE A 187 -6.47 12.57 -19.52
C ILE A 187 -5.37 12.97 -20.51
N ARG A 188 -4.68 14.07 -20.23
CA ARG A 188 -3.52 14.59 -20.98
C ARG A 188 -2.34 14.75 -20.02
N ASP A 189 -1.15 14.34 -20.44
CA ASP A 189 0.05 14.45 -19.61
C ASP A 189 0.64 15.87 -19.59
N ALA A 190 0.22 16.73 -20.53
CA ALA A 190 0.53 18.17 -20.53
C ALA A 190 -0.66 18.99 -21.06
N ASP A 191 -0.96 20.11 -20.42
CA ASP A 191 -1.96 21.11 -20.83
C ASP A 191 -1.54 22.51 -20.35
N SER A 192 -1.13 23.38 -21.27
CA SER A 192 -0.64 24.73 -20.97
C SER A 192 -1.75 25.78 -20.77
N ARG A 193 -3.03 25.40 -20.88
CA ARG A 193 -4.17 26.28 -20.57
C ARG A 193 -4.26 26.51 -19.06
N SER A 194 -4.76 27.67 -18.65
CA SER A 194 -5.22 27.86 -17.26
C SER A 194 -6.57 27.16 -17.07
N LEU A 195 -6.73 26.44 -15.96
CA LEU A 195 -7.87 25.56 -15.70
C LEU A 195 -8.70 26.01 -14.49
N GLY A 196 -10.01 25.77 -14.53
CA GLY A 196 -10.93 26.20 -13.47
C GLY A 196 -10.91 25.33 -12.21
N ASN A 197 -10.35 24.11 -12.29
CA ASN A 197 -10.40 23.11 -11.23
C ASN A 197 -9.07 22.34 -11.13
N THR A 198 -8.98 21.47 -10.13
CA THR A 198 -7.84 20.58 -9.86
C THR A 198 -8.32 19.21 -9.39
N VAL A 199 -7.70 18.12 -9.86
CA VAL A 199 -7.92 16.79 -9.26
C VAL A 199 -7.09 16.72 -7.99
N CYS A 200 -7.75 16.56 -6.86
CA CYS A 200 -7.12 16.53 -5.55
C CYS A 200 -7.24 15.14 -4.93
N VAL A 201 -6.13 14.64 -4.41
CA VAL A 201 -6.00 13.31 -3.82
C VAL A 201 -5.46 13.42 -2.40
N GLN A 202 -6.09 12.68 -1.47
CA GLN A 202 -5.58 12.51 -0.11
C GLN A 202 -4.65 11.29 -0.11
N LEU A 203 -3.35 11.55 -0.14
CA LEU A 203 -2.30 10.54 -0.17
C LEU A 203 -1.86 10.19 1.24
N ASP A 204 -2.06 8.93 1.64
CA ASP A 204 -1.46 8.39 2.87
C ASP A 204 0.04 8.17 2.66
N PHE A 205 0.83 9.18 3.04
CA PHE A 205 2.29 9.10 3.03
C PHE A 205 2.82 8.00 3.94
N VAL A 206 3.71 7.18 3.40
CA VAL A 206 4.43 6.16 4.17
C VAL A 206 5.86 6.63 4.41
N ARG A 207 6.26 6.68 5.68
CA ARG A 207 7.65 6.86 6.12
C ARG A 207 8.24 5.50 6.54
N PRO A 208 8.79 4.69 5.62
CA PRO A 208 9.51 3.49 5.99
C PRO A 208 10.81 3.84 6.74
N VAL A 209 11.17 2.99 7.72
CA VAL A 209 12.39 3.17 8.53
C VAL A 209 13.60 2.57 7.81
N GLY A 210 14.65 3.38 7.70
CA GLY A 210 15.87 3.17 6.92
C GLY A 210 15.79 3.74 5.50
N ASP A 211 16.95 3.89 4.86
CA ASP A 211 17.17 4.28 3.45
C ASP A 211 16.72 3.17 2.48
N LYS A 212 15.45 2.75 2.58
CA LYS A 212 14.87 1.60 1.87
C LYS A 212 14.06 2.05 0.67
N PRO A 213 13.98 1.22 -0.39
CA PRO A 213 13.02 1.44 -1.47
C PRO A 213 11.60 1.49 -0.91
N CYS A 214 10.75 2.32 -1.53
CA CYS A 214 9.37 2.48 -1.10
C CYS A 214 8.55 1.19 -1.25
N PRO A 215 7.50 0.99 -0.41
CA PRO A 215 6.57 -0.13 -0.56
C PRO A 215 5.96 -0.22 -1.96
N ALA A 216 5.66 -1.43 -2.43
CA ALA A 216 5.03 -1.64 -3.73
C ALA A 216 3.70 -0.85 -3.84
N GLY A 217 3.55 -0.10 -4.95
CA GLY A 217 2.46 0.89 -5.12
C GLY A 217 2.81 2.31 -4.66
N SER A 218 4.04 2.54 -4.20
CA SER A 218 4.55 3.87 -3.84
C SER A 218 5.98 4.08 -4.34
N ALA A 219 6.37 5.34 -4.52
CA ALA A 219 7.70 5.76 -4.96
C ALA A 219 8.26 6.87 -4.07
N LEU A 220 9.57 7.09 -4.16
CA LEU A 220 10.24 8.20 -3.49
C LEU A 220 9.68 9.52 -4.03
N ILE A 221 9.39 10.45 -3.12
CA ILE A 221 8.90 11.79 -3.48
C ILE A 221 10.06 12.60 -4.06
N SER A 222 9.83 13.35 -5.13
CA SER A 222 10.88 14.17 -5.75
C SER A 222 11.26 15.38 -4.89
N PRO A 223 12.51 15.88 -4.96
CA PRO A 223 12.89 17.15 -4.32
C PRO A 223 12.06 18.37 -4.74
N GLN A 224 11.39 18.33 -5.89
CA GLN A 224 10.46 19.39 -6.32
C GLN A 224 9.10 19.26 -5.63
N GLU A 225 8.50 18.06 -5.59
CA GLU A 225 7.26 17.82 -4.87
C GLU A 225 7.43 18.02 -3.36
N ALA A 226 8.56 17.59 -2.80
CA ALA A 226 8.88 17.78 -1.39
C ALA A 226 8.85 19.26 -0.99
N ARG A 227 9.34 20.16 -1.86
CA ARG A 227 9.28 21.62 -1.64
C ARG A 227 7.86 22.16 -1.77
N ALA A 228 7.10 21.70 -2.76
CA ALA A 228 5.69 22.07 -2.92
C ALA A 228 4.82 21.66 -1.70
N ARG A 229 5.24 20.64 -0.93
CA ARG A 229 4.53 20.07 0.21
C ARG A 229 5.30 20.17 1.53
N GLN A 230 6.28 21.08 1.63
CA GLN A 230 7.29 21.07 2.70
C GLN A 230 6.70 21.11 4.12
N ALA A 231 5.67 21.92 4.37
CA ALA A 231 5.03 22.01 5.69
C ALA A 231 4.25 20.72 6.06
N GLU A 232 3.52 20.14 5.10
CA GLU A 232 2.77 18.89 5.27
C GLU A 232 3.73 17.73 5.56
N LEU A 233 4.76 17.58 4.73
CA LEU A 233 5.74 16.51 4.82
C LEU A 233 6.62 16.60 6.06
N CYS A 234 7.02 17.80 6.46
CA CYS A 234 7.78 17.98 7.70
C CYS A 234 6.94 17.61 8.94
N GLY A 235 5.62 17.82 8.89
CA GLY A 235 4.67 17.33 9.92
C GLY A 235 4.46 15.81 9.92
N LYS A 236 4.89 15.08 8.90
CA LYS A 236 4.92 13.60 8.85
C LYS A 236 6.25 13.02 9.32
N LEU A 237 7.28 13.84 9.50
CA LEU A 237 8.60 13.45 9.99
C LEU A 237 8.70 13.64 11.52
N GLY A 238 9.44 12.74 12.16
CA GLY A 238 9.88 12.91 13.54
C GLY A 238 10.91 14.04 13.65
N THR A 239 11.04 14.63 14.83
CA THR A 239 11.84 15.85 15.08
C THR A 239 13.24 15.82 14.50
N TRP A 240 13.91 14.66 14.57
CA TRP A 240 15.30 14.46 14.14
C TRP A 240 15.42 13.46 12.98
N ASP A 241 14.34 13.20 12.25
CA ASP A 241 14.41 12.37 11.04
C ASP A 241 15.21 13.08 9.94
N ILE A 242 15.85 12.28 9.10
CA ILE A 242 16.21 12.66 7.74
C ILE A 242 15.73 11.55 6.82
N ALA A 243 14.98 11.91 5.79
CA ALA A 243 14.31 10.99 4.88
C ALA A 243 14.83 11.13 3.44
N ARG A 244 15.07 9.99 2.79
CA ARG A 244 15.41 9.87 1.38
C ARG A 244 14.30 10.40 0.48
N LEU A 245 14.69 11.17 -0.54
CA LEU A 245 13.89 11.59 -1.67
C LEU A 245 14.40 10.94 -2.97
N ASP A 246 13.64 11.08 -4.06
CA ASP A 246 14.05 10.59 -5.38
C ASP A 246 15.30 11.34 -5.90
N GLY A 247 16.00 10.75 -6.87
CA GLY A 247 17.26 11.26 -7.41
C GLY A 247 18.43 11.25 -6.41
N GLY A 248 18.23 10.69 -5.20
CA GLY A 248 19.20 10.72 -4.12
C GLY A 248 19.13 11.99 -3.24
N GLY A 249 18.05 12.77 -3.34
CA GLY A 249 17.82 13.92 -2.46
C GLY A 249 17.52 13.53 -1.00
N SER A 250 17.29 14.54 -0.16
CA SER A 250 16.84 14.35 1.22
C SER A 250 15.91 15.46 1.72
N MET A 251 15.09 15.12 2.72
CA MET A 251 14.31 16.07 3.52
C MET A 251 14.55 15.80 5.01
N ASP A 252 14.88 16.85 5.76
CA ASP A 252 15.02 16.77 7.22
C ASP A 252 13.68 16.99 7.94
N GLY A 253 13.60 16.52 9.19
CA GLY A 253 12.49 16.80 10.12
C GLY A 253 12.52 18.21 10.74
N PRO A 254 11.51 18.55 11.58
CA PRO A 254 11.31 19.92 12.03
C PRO A 254 12.38 20.44 13.00
N GLY A 255 13.07 19.58 13.75
CA GLY A 255 14.21 19.97 14.60
C GLY A 255 15.44 20.42 13.81
N TYR A 256 15.53 20.04 12.53
CA TYR A 256 16.53 20.50 11.57
C TYR A 256 15.97 21.57 10.60
N GLY A 257 14.79 22.13 10.89
CA GLY A 257 14.20 23.21 10.09
C GLY A 257 13.61 22.77 8.75
N CYS A 258 13.21 21.51 8.61
CA CYS A 258 12.51 20.99 7.41
C CYS A 258 13.31 21.10 6.09
N ALA A 259 14.64 21.17 6.14
CA ALA A 259 15.45 21.49 4.96
C ALA A 259 15.42 20.38 3.89
N ILE A 260 15.40 20.77 2.61
CA ILE A 260 15.34 19.87 1.45
C ILE A 260 16.58 20.05 0.57
N ARG A 261 17.17 18.93 0.14
CA ARG A 261 18.38 18.86 -0.70
C ARG A 261 18.10 18.01 -1.93
N ASP A 262 18.60 18.43 -3.09
CA ASP A 262 18.49 17.66 -4.35
C ASP A 262 19.49 16.48 -4.42
N SER A 263 20.51 16.48 -3.56
CA SER A 263 21.47 15.39 -3.44
C SER A 263 21.98 15.27 -2.00
N ASP A 264 22.03 14.06 -1.48
CA ASP A 264 22.54 13.75 -0.15
C ASP A 264 23.15 12.34 -0.12
N THR A 265 24.48 12.26 -0.11
CA THR A 265 25.23 11.00 -0.18
C THR A 265 25.35 10.27 1.16
N ARG A 266 24.76 10.80 2.24
CA ARG A 266 24.70 10.15 3.55
C ARG A 266 23.71 8.98 3.50
N ALA A 267 23.97 7.92 4.25
CA ALA A 267 22.96 6.89 4.54
C ALA A 267 21.91 7.47 5.49
N LEU A 268 20.62 7.35 5.14
CA LEU A 268 19.54 8.05 5.85
C LEU A 268 18.71 7.13 6.77
N GLY A 269 18.08 7.74 7.77
CA GLY A 269 17.29 7.05 8.79
C GLY A 269 15.89 6.62 8.34
N ASN A 270 15.37 7.21 7.26
CA ASN A 270 14.03 6.97 6.71
C ASN A 270 14.02 7.18 5.18
N ALA A 271 12.91 6.85 4.54
CA ALA A 271 12.54 7.39 3.23
C ALA A 271 11.16 8.09 3.26
N LEU A 272 10.86 8.86 2.21
CA LEU A 272 9.60 9.61 2.08
C LEU A 272 8.85 9.12 0.84
N CYS A 273 7.76 8.37 1.05
CA CYS A 273 7.07 7.66 -0.03
C CYS A 273 5.64 8.17 -0.26
N GLY A 274 5.33 8.53 -1.51
CA GLY A 274 3.98 8.83 -1.99
C GLY A 274 3.46 7.72 -2.91
N ALA A 275 2.14 7.54 -3.00
CA ALA A 275 1.56 6.55 -3.92
C ALA A 275 1.82 6.93 -5.39
N LEU A 276 1.93 5.91 -6.25
CA LEU A 276 2.15 6.03 -7.70
C LEU A 276 0.87 6.30 -8.49
#